data_AF-A0A7Y9N810-F1
#
_entry.id   AF-A0A7Y9N810-F1
#
_cell.length_a   1.000
_cell.length_b   1.000
_cell.length_c   1.000
_cell.angle_alpha   90.00
_cell.angle_beta   90.00
_cell.angle_gamma   90.00
#
_symmetry.space_group_name_H-M   'P 1'
#
loop_
_entity.id
_entity.type
_entity.pdbx_description
1 polymer ?
#
loop_
_entity_poly.entity_id
_entity_poly.type
_entity_poly.pdbx_seq_one_letter_code
_entity_poly.pdbx_strand_id
1 'polypeptide(L)'
;MRFAVLGDWNRMLGVEGDRVWTEIDDRTPANADLRLADAGLGPKCDPRYDSFIDHIVLDRRAGADMLGFAETLYGDGTKHYSDHCPVSVTLAR
;
A
#
# COMPACT_ATOMS: atom_id res chain seq x y z
N MET A 1 -9.96 4.74 17.01
CA MET A 1 -9.69 3.32 16.73
C MET A 1 -8.46 3.25 15.85
N ARG A 2 -7.52 2.34 16.12
CA ARG A 2 -6.43 2.05 15.18
C ARG A 2 -6.95 1.08 14.12
N PHE A 3 -6.65 1.32 12.85
CA PHE A 3 -7.09 0.49 11.75
C PHE A 3 -6.09 0.52 10.58
N ALA A 4 -6.21 -0.49 9.73
CA ALA A 4 -5.59 -0.54 8.42
C ALA A 4 -6.60 -1.14 7.43
N VAL A 5 -6.51 -0.74 6.17
CA VAL A 5 -7.30 -1.30 5.06
C VAL A 5 -6.32 -1.91 4.06
N LEU A 6 -6.48 -3.18 3.73
CA LEU A 6 -5.54 -3.95 2.93
C LEU A 6 -6.28 -4.68 1.81
N GLY A 7 -5.64 -4.76 0.65
CA GLY A 7 -6.07 -5.63 -0.44
C GLY A 7 -5.74 -5.07 -1.80
N ASP A 8 -6.31 -5.69 -2.82
CA ASP A 8 -6.30 -5.21 -4.19
C ASP A 8 -7.36 -4.11 -4.36
N TRP A 9 -6.91 -2.86 -4.51
CA TRP A 9 -7.81 -1.71 -4.73
C TRP A 9 -8.17 -1.54 -6.21
N ASN A 10 -7.56 -2.32 -7.11
CA ASN A 10 -7.69 -2.17 -8.56
C ASN A 10 -7.42 -0.73 -9.04
N ARG A 11 -6.58 0.02 -8.31
CA ARG A 11 -6.27 1.42 -8.59
C ARG A 11 -4.88 1.80 -8.07
N MET A 12 -4.16 2.58 -8.87
CA MET A 12 -2.85 3.12 -8.52
C MET A 12 -2.98 4.37 -7.64
N LEU A 13 -3.27 4.20 -6.35
CA LEU A 13 -3.50 5.31 -5.40
C LEU A 13 -2.27 6.20 -5.18
N GLY A 14 -1.06 5.65 -5.36
CA GLY A 14 0.21 6.37 -5.17
C GLY A 14 0.59 7.32 -6.30
N VAL A 15 -0.17 7.36 -7.39
CA VAL A 15 0.06 8.28 -8.50
C VAL A 15 -0.27 9.70 -8.06
N GLU A 16 0.64 10.64 -8.35
CA GLU A 16 0.47 12.05 -8.00
C GLU A 16 -0.86 12.60 -8.55
N GLY A 17 -1.65 13.20 -7.66
CA GLY A 17 -2.94 13.79 -8.02
C GLY A 17 -4.06 12.79 -8.28
N ASP A 18 -3.93 11.52 -7.87
CA ASP A 18 -5.06 10.58 -7.94
C ASP A 18 -6.27 11.15 -7.20
N ARG A 19 -7.38 11.32 -7.94
CA ARG A 19 -8.59 11.96 -7.43
C ARG A 19 -9.25 11.16 -6.31
N VAL A 20 -9.23 9.83 -6.40
CA VAL A 20 -9.86 8.97 -5.39
C VAL A 20 -9.05 9.04 -4.12
N TRP A 21 -7.72 8.91 -4.20
CA TRP A 21 -6.83 9.09 -3.04
C TRP A 21 -7.05 10.44 -2.36
N THR A 22 -7.09 11.53 -3.14
CA THR A 22 -7.31 12.89 -2.62
C THR A 22 -8.67 13.05 -1.93
N GLU A 23 -9.69 12.31 -2.36
CA GLU A 23 -11.03 12.35 -1.75
C GLU A 23 -11.11 11.52 -0.46
N ILE A 24 -10.46 10.35 -0.41
CA ILE A 24 -10.51 9.47 0.77
C ILE A 24 -9.55 9.90 1.88
N ASP A 25 -8.41 10.52 1.54
CA ASP A 25 -7.47 11.11 2.50
C ASP A 25 -7.66 12.63 2.61
N ASP A 26 -8.85 13.03 3.07
CA ASP A 26 -9.20 14.43 3.36
C ASP A 26 -8.71 14.90 4.75
N ARG A 27 -7.94 14.04 5.43
CA ARG A 27 -7.44 14.21 6.81
C ARG A 27 -8.53 14.35 7.87
N THR A 28 -9.76 13.95 7.56
CA THR A 28 -10.94 14.11 8.41
C THR A 28 -11.71 12.78 8.55
N PRO A 29 -11.87 12.25 9.77
CA PRO A 29 -11.43 12.79 11.07
C PRO A 29 -9.90 12.75 11.22
N ALA A 30 -9.35 13.47 12.22
CA ALA A 30 -7.90 13.59 12.42
C ALA A 30 -7.13 12.26 12.57
N ASN A 31 -7.80 11.15 12.89
CA ASN A 31 -7.18 9.82 12.91
C ASN A 31 -7.15 9.12 11.55
N ALA A 32 -8.03 9.52 10.63
CA ALA A 32 -8.04 9.13 9.23
C ALA A 32 -7.28 10.16 8.36
N ASP A 33 -6.23 10.76 8.91
CA ASP A 33 -5.12 11.31 8.13
C ASP A 33 -4.32 10.09 7.64
N LEU A 34 -4.73 9.59 6.48
CA LEU A 34 -4.36 8.28 5.98
C LEU A 34 -2.94 8.31 5.41
N ARG A 35 -2.35 7.12 5.32
CA ARG A 35 -1.03 6.95 4.72
C ARG A 35 -0.99 5.68 3.90
N LEU A 36 -0.50 5.79 2.66
CA LEU A 36 -0.08 4.65 1.87
C LEU A 36 1.21 4.06 2.45
N ALA A 37 1.22 2.76 2.72
CA ALA A 37 2.37 2.09 3.33
C ALA A 37 3.55 1.88 2.38
N ASP A 38 3.37 1.93 1.05
CA ASP A 38 4.48 1.75 0.09
C ASP A 38 5.55 2.85 0.21
N ALA A 39 5.22 3.98 0.86
CA ALA A 39 6.13 5.09 1.12
C ALA A 39 6.83 5.62 -0.15
N GLY A 40 6.14 5.61 -1.29
CA GLY A 40 6.65 6.08 -2.58
C GLY A 40 7.50 5.06 -3.32
N LEU A 41 7.54 3.80 -2.86
CA LEU A 41 8.14 2.71 -3.62
C LEU A 41 7.21 2.29 -4.77
N GLY A 42 7.81 1.84 -5.88
CA GLY A 42 7.09 1.22 -6.98
C GLY A 42 7.11 -0.32 -6.90
N PRO A 43 6.15 -0.99 -7.55
CA PRO A 43 6.11 -2.44 -7.65
C PRO A 43 7.28 -2.96 -8.47
N LYS A 44 7.74 -4.17 -8.15
CA LYS A 44 8.79 -4.91 -8.86
C LYS A 44 8.27 -6.22 -9.42
N CYS A 45 7.11 -6.70 -8.98
CA CYS A 45 6.51 -7.95 -9.42
C CYS A 45 6.23 -7.99 -10.92
N ASP A 46 5.66 -6.90 -11.45
CA ASP A 46 5.35 -6.75 -12.85
C ASP A 46 5.87 -5.41 -13.36
N PRO A 47 6.93 -5.41 -14.20
CA PRO A 47 7.59 -4.18 -14.64
C PRO A 47 6.73 -3.31 -15.56
N ARG A 48 5.52 -3.75 -15.93
CA ARG A 48 4.57 -2.96 -16.70
C ARG A 48 3.93 -1.84 -15.88
N TYR A 49 3.92 -1.95 -14.56
CA TYR A 49 3.28 -1.00 -13.66
C TYR A 49 4.32 -0.17 -12.92
N ASP A 50 4.05 1.12 -12.75
CA ASP A 50 4.89 2.10 -12.06
C ASP A 50 4.38 2.44 -10.64
N SER A 51 3.17 1.98 -10.30
CA SER A 51 2.56 2.11 -8.98
C SER A 51 1.80 0.84 -8.60
N PHE A 52 1.73 0.55 -7.30
CA PHE A 52 0.97 -0.59 -6.76
C PHE A 52 -0.53 -0.45 -7.02
N ILE A 53 -1.24 -1.58 -7.12
CA ILE A 53 -2.71 -1.67 -7.02
C ILE A 53 -3.15 -2.40 -5.74
N ASP A 54 -2.28 -3.25 -5.20
CA ASP A 54 -2.40 -3.80 -3.85
C ASP A 54 -1.86 -2.78 -2.84
N HIS A 55 -2.74 -2.20 -2.03
CA HIS A 55 -2.36 -1.18 -1.05
C HIS A 55 -2.62 -1.64 0.37
N ILE A 56 -1.75 -1.18 1.26
CA ILE A 56 -1.97 -1.16 2.70
C ILE A 56 -2.12 0.31 3.10
N VAL A 57 -3.34 0.71 3.46
CA VAL A 57 -3.67 2.06 3.90
C VAL A 57 -3.74 2.07 5.42
N LEU A 58 -2.96 2.94 6.04
CA LEU A 58 -2.83 3.05 7.49
C LEU A 58 -3.53 4.29 8.00
N ASP A 59 -4.21 4.18 9.15
CA ASP A 59 -4.59 5.35 9.93
C ASP A 59 -3.35 6.08 10.48
N ARG A 60 -3.52 7.33 10.91
CA ARG A 60 -2.42 8.18 11.40
C ARG A 60 -1.52 7.50 12.45
N ARG A 61 -2.12 6.77 13.40
CA ARG A 61 -1.38 6.10 14.49
C ARG A 61 -0.62 4.88 14.00
N ALA A 62 -1.24 4.07 13.13
CA ALA A 62 -0.56 2.93 12.52
C ALA A 62 0.57 3.39 11.59
N GLY A 63 0.35 4.47 10.82
CA GLY A 63 1.38 5.09 9.98
C GLY A 63 2.56 5.65 10.77
N ALA A 64 2.32 6.21 11.97
CA ALA A 64 3.37 6.69 12.85
C ALA A 64 4.27 5.56 13.40
N ASP A 65 3.71 4.35 13.54
CA ASP A 65 4.44 3.17 14.01
C ASP A 65 5.05 2.35 12.88
N MET A 66 4.93 2.79 11.63
CA MET A 66 5.45 2.04 10.48
C MET A 66 6.98 1.94 10.53
N LEU A 67 7.49 0.71 10.54
CA LEU A 67 8.92 0.39 10.50
C LEU A 67 9.42 0.07 9.10
N GLY A 68 8.57 -0.47 8.23
CA GLY A 68 8.96 -0.80 6.86
C GLY A 68 7.83 -1.39 6.03
N PHE A 69 8.04 -1.40 4.72
CA PHE A 69 7.17 -1.99 3.70
C PHE A 69 7.99 -2.94 2.83
N ALA A 70 7.37 -4.04 2.40
CA ALA A 70 7.99 -5.00 1.51
C ALA A 70 6.99 -5.62 0.54
N GLU A 71 7.43 -5.78 -0.70
CA GLU A 71 6.80 -6.61 -1.73
C GLU A 71 7.52 -7.96 -1.76
N THR A 72 6.77 -9.06 -1.70
CA THR A 72 7.30 -10.42 -1.78
C THR A 72 7.22 -10.93 -3.21
N LEU A 73 8.36 -11.04 -3.86
CA LEU A 73 8.45 -11.52 -5.24
C LEU A 73 8.43 -13.05 -5.30
N TYR A 74 7.84 -13.59 -6.37
CA TYR A 74 8.05 -14.99 -6.73
C TYR A 74 9.55 -15.22 -7.03
N GLY A 75 10.06 -16.40 -6.66
CA GLY A 75 11.42 -16.79 -7.01
C GLY A 75 11.53 -17.23 -8.47
N ASP A 76 12.73 -17.15 -9.03
CA ASP A 76 12.99 -17.58 -10.40
C ASP A 76 12.56 -19.04 -10.63
N GLY A 77 11.81 -19.29 -11.71
CA GLY A 77 11.34 -20.62 -12.09
C GLY A 77 10.28 -21.21 -11.15
N THR A 78 9.78 -20.46 -10.17
CA THR A 78 8.68 -20.91 -9.30
C THR A 78 7.33 -20.75 -9.99
N LYS A 79 6.37 -21.59 -9.61
CA LYS A 79 5.00 -21.47 -10.12
C LYS A 79 4.33 -20.23 -9.51
N HIS A 80 3.81 -19.35 -10.36
CA HIS A 80 2.97 -18.25 -9.94
C HIS A 80 1.55 -18.78 -9.69
N TYR A 81 1.05 -18.63 -8.46
CA TYR A 81 -0.31 -19.05 -8.08
C TYR A 81 -1.34 -17.92 -8.19
N SER A 82 -0.86 -16.68 -8.32
CA SER A 82 -1.63 -15.47 -8.61
C SER A 82 -0.80 -14.60 -9.54
N ASP A 83 -1.49 -13.74 -10.27
CA ASP A 83 -0.96 -12.61 -11.03
C ASP A 83 -0.57 -11.40 -10.18
N HIS A 84 -0.80 -11.45 -8.85
CA HIS A 84 -0.34 -10.45 -7.88
C HIS A 84 0.83 -10.97 -7.05
N CYS A 85 1.67 -10.04 -6.57
CA CYS A 85 2.66 -10.31 -5.53
C CYS A 85 2.18 -9.76 -4.17
N PRO A 86 2.37 -10.49 -3.06
CA PRO A 86 1.99 -10.01 -1.74
C PRO A 86 2.77 -8.75 -1.34
N VAL A 87 2.08 -7.78 -0.77
CA VAL A 87 2.69 -6.63 -0.07
C VAL A 87 2.47 -6.74 1.43
N SER A 88 3.40 -6.21 2.21
CA SER A 88 3.40 -6.30 3.67
C SER A 88 3.93 -5.02 4.31
N VAL A 89 3.45 -4.73 5.51
CA VAL A 89 3.95 -3.64 6.35
C VAL A 89 4.34 -4.18 7.72
N THR A 90 5.44 -3.68 8.26
CA THR A 90 5.86 -3.94 9.64
C THR A 90 5.58 -2.71 10.49
N LEU A 91 4.91 -2.88 11.63
CA LEU A 91 4.62 -1.81 12.59
C LEU A 91 5.35 -2.06 13.92
N ALA A 92 5.72 -0.99 14.62
CA ALA A 92 6.15 -1.04 16.00
C ALA A 92 4.98 -1.53 16.88
N ARG A 93 5.31 -2.27 17.94
CA ARG A 93 4.32 -2.78 18.91
C ARG A 93 3.85 -1.69 19.85
#